data_AF-A0A644XKK0-F1
#
_entry.id   AF-A0A644XKK0-F1
#
_cell.length_a   1.000
_cell.length_b   1.000
_cell.length_c   1.000
_cell.angle_alpha   90.00
_cell.angle_beta   90.00
_cell.angle_gamma   90.00
#
_symmetry.space_group_name_H-M   'P 1'
#
loop_
_entity.id
_entity.type
_entity.pdbx_description
1 polymer ?
#
loop_
_entity_poly.entity_id
_entity_poly.type
_entity_poly.pdbx_seq_one_letter_code
_entity_poly.pdbx_strand_id
1 'polypeptide(L)'
;MSEKTMLRGDLLKQVPRNALANILSFFLHVVIGIWFVPYLIRHVGIAAYGLIPLAASMTNYAGLVTVSISGSVGRFLTIDIQSENKESANRTLNTAFWALFLVCLCLLVAIAAFSFHVERFFTIPQGIEQESRWLFFSILSAFLLTTLAGPLGAIAYSYNRLDLTNCVNMAGTLIRTVLVIFFFYFLGANLFWAGFGYFFGASFILWGYYNNGKGLASFLHLAPKYFDRPRLGQMGTMGGWILINQVGSLLFLQVELILANKLLGAAPAGEYAAVLQWSTLIRSMAGIVSGVLSPLVMISYARNDFEGVEGIAKKAVFFMGIGIAFPIGLLCGLAPNILSIWIGSEFAGLAPLMVLMLGHLVINLAVLPLFIINVAYNQVRVPGLVTLFMGIANIGLSLFFVLFGNLGMYGIALAGAIMLTLKNAFFTPWYASAIMGKKYSFFLMPMTKSVAAATGLGLSAFALRHLVHIKSWTGLFLVSSLFFIIYVPVVWYLLTNSDEKNFLLSMVPEKMRKLSTKLRG
;
A
#
# COMPACT_ATOMS: atom_id res chain seq x y z
N MET A 1 -8.93 42.52 2.97
CA MET A 1 -9.13 41.17 2.41
C MET A 1 -9.07 40.20 3.58
N SER A 2 -10.17 39.51 3.91
CA SER A 2 -10.27 38.68 5.12
C SER A 2 -9.13 37.65 5.18
N GLU A 3 -8.54 37.45 6.36
CA GLU A 3 -7.47 36.48 6.62
C GLU A 3 -7.84 35.05 6.19
N LYS A 4 -9.14 34.71 6.26
CA LYS A 4 -9.71 33.47 5.68
C LYS A 4 -9.53 33.36 4.17
N THR A 5 -9.53 34.49 3.45
CA THR A 5 -9.28 34.54 2.00
C THR A 5 -7.80 34.33 1.66
N MET A 6 -6.87 34.80 2.52
CA MET A 6 -5.43 34.51 2.37
C MET A 6 -5.09 33.05 2.70
N LEU A 7 -5.62 32.51 3.81
CA LEU A 7 -5.49 31.09 4.19
C LEU A 7 -5.98 30.16 3.07
N ARG A 8 -7.13 30.48 2.46
CA ARG A 8 -7.66 29.72 1.33
C ARG A 8 -6.76 29.81 0.08
N GLY A 9 -6.13 30.96 -0.16
CA GLY A 9 -5.18 31.16 -1.25
C GLY A 9 -3.89 30.35 -1.10
N ASP A 10 -3.34 30.28 0.11
CA ASP A 10 -2.11 29.53 0.37
C ASP A 10 -2.33 28.01 0.40
N LEU A 11 -3.50 27.55 0.85
CA LEU A 11 -3.89 26.15 0.73
C LEU A 11 -3.95 25.70 -0.74
N LEU A 12 -4.52 26.52 -1.63
CA LEU A 12 -4.60 26.21 -3.07
C LEU A 12 -3.22 26.18 -3.75
N LYS A 13 -2.27 27.00 -3.31
CA LYS A 13 -0.88 26.97 -3.80
C LYS A 13 -0.13 25.71 -3.37
N GLN A 14 -0.49 25.10 -2.24
CA GLN A 14 0.18 23.90 -1.73
C GLN A 14 -0.28 22.60 -2.39
N VAL A 15 -1.53 22.54 -2.89
CA VAL A 15 -2.08 21.36 -3.59
C VAL A 15 -1.14 20.79 -4.68
N PRO A 16 -0.65 21.56 -5.66
CA PRO A 16 0.23 21.01 -6.70
C PRO A 16 1.58 20.53 -6.15
N ARG A 17 2.13 21.21 -5.13
CA ARG A 17 3.39 20.83 -4.50
C ARG A 17 3.26 19.52 -3.71
N ASN A 18 2.14 19.34 -3.00
CA ASN A 18 1.82 18.09 -2.31
C ASN A 18 1.60 16.94 -3.29
N ALA A 19 0.87 17.19 -4.39
CA ALA A 19 0.65 16.19 -5.43
C ALA A 19 1.99 15.74 -6.05
N LEU A 20 2.86 16.69 -6.40
CA LEU A 20 4.18 16.40 -6.94
C LEU A 20 5.04 15.61 -5.95
N ALA A 21 5.07 16.01 -4.68
CA ALA A 21 5.83 15.31 -3.64
C ALA A 21 5.33 13.88 -3.40
N ASN A 22 4.01 13.65 -3.42
CA ASN A 22 3.43 12.31 -3.34
C ASN A 22 3.85 11.44 -4.53
N ILE A 23 3.78 11.99 -5.74
CA ILE A 23 4.16 11.28 -6.97
C ILE A 23 5.64 10.92 -6.94
N LEU A 24 6.53 11.88 -6.62
CA LEU A 24 7.97 11.65 -6.52
C LEU A 24 8.30 10.60 -5.45
N SER A 25 7.65 10.69 -4.28
CA SER A 25 7.81 9.72 -3.20
C SER A 25 7.41 8.31 -3.65
N PHE A 26 6.26 8.18 -4.32
CA PHE A 26 5.81 6.92 -4.87
C PHE A 26 6.83 6.33 -5.87
N PHE A 27 7.31 7.13 -6.84
CA PHE A 27 8.32 6.67 -7.79
C PHE A 27 9.62 6.26 -7.12
N LEU A 28 10.09 7.01 -6.12
CA LEU A 28 11.27 6.66 -5.34
C LEU A 28 11.09 5.32 -4.62
N HIS A 29 9.94 5.09 -4.00
CA HIS A 29 9.62 3.82 -3.35
C HIS A 29 9.54 2.65 -4.33
N VAL A 30 9.00 2.85 -5.54
CA VAL A 30 8.97 1.83 -6.60
C VAL A 30 10.39 1.51 -7.06
N VAL A 31 11.20 2.52 -7.38
CA VAL A 31 12.57 2.34 -7.86
C VAL A 31 13.42 1.62 -6.82
N ILE A 32 13.40 2.08 -5.57
CA ILE A 32 14.11 1.40 -4.48
C ILE A 32 13.54 0.01 -4.26
N GLY A 33 12.21 -0.16 -4.24
CA GLY A 33 11.56 -1.45 -4.01
C GLY A 33 11.88 -2.49 -5.08
N ILE A 34 12.06 -2.10 -6.33
CA ILE A 34 12.47 -3.01 -7.42
C ILE A 34 13.98 -3.22 -7.37
N TRP A 35 14.78 -2.16 -7.28
CA TRP A 35 16.25 -2.30 -7.39
C TRP A 35 16.90 -2.95 -6.15
N PHE A 36 16.36 -2.70 -4.96
CA PHE A 36 16.97 -3.13 -3.70
C PHE A 36 16.80 -4.63 -3.44
N VAL A 37 15.71 -5.25 -3.92
CA VAL A 37 15.45 -6.69 -3.77
C VAL A 37 16.58 -7.56 -4.37
N PRO A 38 16.95 -7.43 -5.66
CA PRO A 38 18.04 -8.22 -6.22
C PRO A 38 19.40 -7.88 -5.59
N TYR A 39 19.60 -6.63 -5.16
CA TYR A 39 20.81 -6.28 -4.39
C TYR A 39 20.89 -7.09 -3.09
N LEU A 40 19.82 -7.15 -2.30
CA LEU A 40 19.77 -7.95 -1.08
C LEU A 40 19.95 -9.44 -1.36
N ILE A 41 19.20 -9.99 -2.33
CA ILE A 41 19.27 -11.44 -2.66
C ILE A 41 20.68 -11.84 -3.07
N ARG A 42 21.39 -11.04 -3.89
CA ARG A 42 22.76 -11.37 -4.31
C ARG A 42 23.78 -11.37 -3.16
N HIS A 43 23.56 -10.56 -2.13
CA HIS A 43 24.53 -10.39 -1.04
C HIS A 43 24.26 -11.32 0.15
N VAL A 44 22.99 -11.54 0.51
CA VAL A 44 22.63 -12.39 1.67
C VAL A 44 21.97 -13.73 1.29
N GLY A 45 21.61 -13.92 0.02
CA GLY A 45 20.91 -15.12 -0.45
C GLY A 45 19.38 -15.04 -0.27
N ILE A 46 18.65 -15.84 -1.04
CA ILE A 46 17.17 -15.80 -1.09
C ILE A 46 16.51 -16.17 0.25
N ALA A 47 17.07 -17.16 0.96
CA ALA A 47 16.52 -17.63 2.24
C ALA A 47 16.65 -16.56 3.34
N ALA A 48 17.81 -15.90 3.43
CA ALA A 48 18.04 -14.80 4.37
C ALA A 48 17.22 -13.56 3.97
N TYR A 49 17.16 -13.24 2.67
CA TYR A 49 16.32 -12.16 2.16
C TYR A 49 14.87 -12.33 2.61
N GLY A 50 14.31 -13.55 2.57
CA GLY A 50 12.94 -13.84 3.01
C GLY A 50 12.60 -13.41 4.44
N LEU A 51 13.61 -13.33 5.32
CA LEU A 51 13.42 -12.87 6.70
C LEU A 51 13.18 -11.35 6.81
N ILE A 52 13.68 -10.55 5.87
CA ILE A 52 13.51 -9.08 5.86
C ILE A 52 12.03 -8.69 5.64
N PRO A 53 11.35 -9.11 4.55
CA PRO A 53 9.94 -8.82 4.37
C PRO A 53 9.06 -9.56 5.38
N LEU A 54 9.50 -10.69 5.94
CA LEU A 54 8.80 -11.37 7.03
C LEU A 54 8.81 -10.54 8.31
N ALA A 55 9.96 -9.99 8.70
CA ALA A 55 10.04 -9.05 9.81
C ALA A 55 9.26 -7.76 9.52
N ALA A 56 9.30 -7.26 8.28
CA ALA A 56 8.51 -6.09 7.88
C ALA A 56 7.00 -6.37 7.94
N SER A 57 6.54 -7.57 7.58
CA SER A 57 5.11 -7.92 7.64
C SER A 57 4.59 -7.92 9.08
N MET A 58 5.43 -8.30 10.05
CA MET A 58 5.12 -8.23 11.48
C MET A 58 4.80 -6.82 11.96
N THR A 59 5.47 -5.81 11.40
CA THR A 59 5.18 -4.41 11.74
C THR A 59 3.76 -3.99 11.37
N ASN A 60 3.15 -4.60 10.34
CA ASN A 60 1.77 -4.30 9.94
C ASN A 60 0.74 -4.81 10.95
N TYR A 61 1.03 -5.89 11.68
CA TYR A 61 0.19 -6.38 12.77
C TYR A 61 0.29 -5.48 14.00
N ALA A 62 1.51 -5.08 14.37
CA ALA A 62 1.72 -4.12 15.45
C ALA A 62 1.10 -2.74 15.11
N GLY A 63 1.12 -2.37 13.81
CA GLY A 63 0.58 -1.12 13.27
C GLY A 63 -0.92 -0.92 13.40
N LEU A 64 -1.69 -1.97 13.71
CA LEU A 64 -3.13 -1.86 13.97
C LEU A 64 -3.46 -0.79 15.03
N VAL A 65 -2.69 -0.80 16.12
CA VAL A 65 -2.87 0.12 17.24
C VAL A 65 -2.55 1.56 16.80
N THR A 66 -1.48 1.72 16.02
CA THR A 66 -1.00 3.02 15.52
C THR A 66 -1.97 3.67 14.55
N VAL A 67 -2.57 2.90 13.63
CA VAL A 67 -3.52 3.43 12.63
C VAL A 67 -4.74 4.04 13.31
N SER A 68 -5.29 3.35 14.31
CA SER A 68 -6.46 3.83 15.07
C SER A 68 -6.18 5.12 15.84
N ILE A 69 -4.97 5.29 16.36
CA ILE A 69 -4.58 6.50 17.10
C ILE A 69 -4.24 7.64 16.13
N SER A 70 -3.45 7.37 15.08
CA SER A 70 -2.94 8.41 14.17
C SER A 70 -4.05 9.11 13.37
N GLY A 71 -5.08 8.38 12.95
CA GLY A 71 -6.23 8.96 12.24
C GLY A 71 -7.05 9.91 13.12
N SER A 72 -7.24 9.56 14.39
CA SER A 72 -7.91 10.41 15.37
C SER A 72 -7.08 11.66 15.67
N VAL A 73 -5.77 11.49 15.90
CA VAL A 73 -4.85 12.59 16.22
C VAL A 73 -4.80 13.62 15.11
N GLY A 74 -4.68 13.20 13.84
CA GLY A 74 -4.68 14.12 12.71
C GLY A 74 -5.94 14.98 12.65
N ARG A 75 -7.11 14.41 12.91
CA ARG A 75 -8.39 15.14 12.94
C ARG A 75 -8.45 16.15 14.09
N PHE A 76 -8.25 15.69 15.33
CA PHE A 76 -8.35 16.54 16.51
C PHE A 76 -7.30 17.65 16.50
N LEU A 77 -6.07 17.32 16.12
CA LEU A 77 -4.98 18.29 16.04
C LEU A 77 -5.25 19.35 14.96
N THR A 78 -5.81 18.95 13.82
CA THR A 78 -6.21 19.91 12.78
C THR A 78 -7.30 20.85 13.28
N ILE A 79 -8.33 20.34 13.96
CA ILE A 79 -9.39 21.18 14.53
C ILE A 79 -8.82 22.15 15.56
N ASP A 80 -7.97 21.67 16.47
CA ASP A 80 -7.39 22.49 17.53
C ASP A 80 -6.45 23.57 16.99
N ILE A 81 -5.64 23.25 15.97
CA ILE A 81 -4.75 24.22 15.32
C ILE A 81 -5.55 25.25 14.53
N GLN A 82 -6.56 24.82 13.77
CA GLN A 82 -7.37 25.71 12.92
C GLN A 82 -8.38 26.55 13.73
N SER A 83 -8.68 26.15 14.95
CA SER A 83 -9.47 26.97 15.91
C SER A 83 -8.59 27.94 16.73
N GLU A 84 -7.29 28.02 16.43
CA GLU A 84 -6.29 28.85 17.10
C GLU A 84 -6.16 28.61 18.62
N ASN A 85 -6.75 27.52 19.13
CA ASN A 85 -6.65 27.17 20.53
C ASN A 85 -5.34 26.42 20.80
N LYS A 86 -4.26 27.20 21.00
CA LYS A 86 -2.89 26.70 21.22
C LYS A 86 -2.79 25.74 22.41
N GLU A 87 -3.57 25.95 23.47
CA GLU A 87 -3.56 25.08 24.64
C GLU A 87 -4.23 23.73 24.32
N SER A 88 -5.38 23.76 23.66
CA SER A 88 -6.08 22.56 23.18
C SER A 88 -5.17 21.73 22.26
N ALA A 89 -4.49 22.39 21.32
CA ALA A 89 -3.57 21.74 20.39
C ALA A 89 -2.39 21.09 21.12
N ASN A 90 -1.81 21.76 22.13
CA ASN A 90 -0.78 21.18 22.99
C ASN A 90 -1.29 19.96 23.75
N ARG A 91 -2.51 20.02 24.32
CA ARG A 91 -3.11 18.88 25.00
C ARG A 91 -3.32 17.69 24.07
N THR A 92 -3.83 17.93 22.86
CA THR A 92 -4.02 16.88 21.84
C THR A 92 -2.70 16.22 21.45
N LEU A 93 -1.69 17.01 21.09
CA LEU A 93 -0.38 16.48 20.70
C LEU A 93 0.27 15.68 21.84
N ASN A 94 0.29 16.21 23.06
CA ASN A 94 0.92 15.56 24.20
C ASN A 94 0.17 14.31 24.64
N THR A 95 -1.16 14.35 24.66
CA THR A 95 -1.97 13.17 24.98
C THR A 95 -1.66 12.04 24.02
N ALA A 96 -1.63 12.35 22.72
CA ALA A 96 -1.30 11.38 21.68
C ALA A 96 0.12 10.83 21.80
N PHE A 97 1.11 11.73 21.88
CA PHE A 97 2.53 11.37 21.92
C PHE A 97 2.86 10.54 23.15
N TRP A 98 2.43 10.97 24.35
CA TRP A 98 2.74 10.26 25.59
C TRP A 98 1.95 8.96 25.75
N ALA A 99 0.71 8.88 25.25
CA ALA A 99 -0.02 7.62 25.19
C ALA A 99 0.71 6.61 24.28
N LEU A 100 1.13 7.03 23.09
CA LEU A 100 1.90 6.18 22.17
C LEU A 100 3.29 5.84 22.73
N PHE A 101 3.94 6.76 23.44
CA PHE A 101 5.20 6.52 24.12
C PHE A 101 5.08 5.39 25.14
N LEU A 102 4.04 5.42 25.98
CA LEU A 102 3.80 4.35 26.94
C LEU A 102 3.51 3.01 26.24
N VAL A 103 2.69 3.01 25.19
CA VAL A 103 2.41 1.80 24.40
C VAL A 103 3.69 1.26 23.75
N CYS A 104 4.52 2.12 23.17
CA CYS A 104 5.78 1.72 22.55
C CYS A 104 6.77 1.18 23.57
N LEU A 105 6.83 1.74 24.78
CA LEU A 105 7.67 1.23 25.86
C LEU A 105 7.25 -0.20 26.27
N CYS A 106 5.93 -0.43 26.42
CA CYS A 106 5.41 -1.78 26.70
C CYS A 106 5.69 -2.76 25.55
N LEU A 107 5.48 -2.33 24.31
CA LEU A 107 5.74 -3.15 23.12
C LEU A 107 7.23 -3.43 22.90
N LEU A 108 8.13 -2.53 23.30
CA LEU A 108 9.58 -2.73 23.18
C LEU A 108 10.04 -3.94 23.99
N VAL A 109 9.51 -4.14 25.19
CA VAL A 109 9.80 -5.32 26.02
C VAL A 109 9.31 -6.59 25.34
N ALA A 110 8.08 -6.58 24.81
CA ALA A 110 7.52 -7.71 24.08
C ALA A 110 8.31 -8.03 22.80
N ILE A 111 8.72 -7.00 22.05
CA ILE A 111 9.54 -7.11 20.85
C ILE A 111 10.91 -7.69 21.19
N ALA A 112 11.57 -7.22 22.25
CA ALA A 112 12.85 -7.78 22.68
C ALA A 112 12.69 -9.27 23.00
N ALA A 113 11.72 -9.64 23.84
CA ALA A 113 11.47 -11.02 24.22
C ALA A 113 11.15 -11.92 23.01
N PHE A 114 10.34 -11.43 22.07
CA PHE A 114 10.00 -12.12 20.82
C PHE A 114 11.22 -12.30 19.92
N SER A 115 11.99 -11.24 19.68
CA SER A 115 13.16 -11.26 18.82
C SER A 115 14.26 -12.19 19.33
N PHE A 116 14.42 -12.33 20.66
CA PHE A 116 15.34 -13.30 21.24
C PHE A 116 14.92 -14.77 21.03
N HIS A 117 13.64 -15.04 20.76
CA HIS A 117 13.09 -16.39 20.58
C HIS A 117 12.49 -16.60 19.18
N VAL A 118 12.97 -15.83 18.21
CA VAL A 118 12.40 -15.80 16.86
C VAL A 118 12.48 -17.16 16.16
N GLU A 119 13.43 -18.02 16.51
CA GLU A 119 13.56 -19.39 16.00
C GLU A 119 12.37 -20.30 16.38
N ARG A 120 11.68 -20.00 17.50
CA ARG A 120 10.49 -20.77 17.90
C ARG A 120 9.31 -20.49 16.97
N PHE A 121 9.24 -19.26 16.48
CA PHE A 121 8.16 -18.79 15.64
C PHE A 121 8.42 -19.06 14.17
N PHE A 122 9.66 -18.85 13.70
CA PHE A 122 10.02 -18.93 12.29
C PHE A 122 11.14 -19.93 12.02
N THR A 123 11.14 -20.48 10.81
CA THR A 123 12.21 -21.33 10.32
C THR A 123 13.34 -20.44 9.83
N ILE A 124 14.49 -20.51 10.51
CA ILE A 124 15.68 -19.71 10.21
C ILE A 124 16.75 -20.60 9.60
N PRO A 125 17.44 -20.16 8.53
CA PRO A 125 18.61 -20.88 8.00
C PRO A 125 19.70 -21.04 9.06
N GLN A 126 20.39 -22.18 9.05
CA GLN A 126 21.47 -22.46 10.00
C GLN A 126 22.61 -21.47 9.86
N GLY A 127 23.15 -21.00 10.99
CA GLY A 127 24.33 -20.14 11.04
C GLY A 127 24.05 -18.63 10.97
N ILE A 128 22.79 -18.21 10.82
CA ILE A 128 22.38 -16.79 10.82
C ILE A 128 21.34 -16.48 11.89
N GLU A 129 21.26 -17.28 12.95
CA GLU A 129 20.27 -17.15 14.03
C GLU A 129 20.45 -15.81 14.75
N GLN A 130 21.68 -15.49 15.15
CA GLN A 130 21.97 -14.22 15.84
C GLN A 130 21.69 -13.01 14.96
N GLU A 131 22.03 -13.07 13.67
CA GLU A 131 21.73 -11.99 12.72
C GLU A 131 20.22 -11.79 12.57
N SER A 132 19.47 -12.89 12.55
CA SER A 132 18.01 -12.88 12.45
C SER A 132 17.36 -12.26 13.69
N ARG A 133 17.84 -12.59 14.90
CA ARG A 133 17.35 -11.96 16.15
C ARG A 133 17.47 -10.44 16.09
N TRP A 134 18.65 -9.95 15.70
CA TRP A 134 18.89 -8.51 15.55
C TRP A 134 18.11 -7.89 14.41
N LEU A 135 17.97 -8.55 13.26
CA LEU A 135 17.15 -8.10 12.15
C LEU A 135 15.70 -7.83 12.61
N PHE A 136 15.07 -8.80 13.26
CA PHE A 136 13.71 -8.66 13.76
C PHE A 136 13.63 -7.57 14.83
N PHE A 137 14.57 -7.53 15.77
CA PHE A 137 14.60 -6.50 16.82
C PHE A 137 14.70 -5.09 16.22
N SER A 138 15.61 -4.87 15.26
CA SER A 138 15.84 -3.57 14.63
C SER A 138 14.66 -3.14 13.77
N ILE A 139 14.06 -4.02 12.97
CA ILE A 139 12.89 -3.69 12.14
C ILE A 139 11.66 -3.40 12.99
N LEU A 140 11.39 -4.21 14.02
CA LEU A 140 10.26 -3.99 14.92
C LEU A 140 10.46 -2.72 15.79
N SER A 141 11.70 -2.44 16.22
CA SER A 141 12.02 -1.19 16.91
C SER A 141 11.92 0.02 15.98
N ALA A 142 12.30 -0.11 14.71
CA ALA A 142 12.09 0.93 13.70
C ALA A 142 10.59 1.28 13.55
N PHE A 143 9.72 0.27 13.61
CA PHE A 143 8.27 0.47 13.64
C PHE A 143 7.79 1.24 14.88
N LEU A 144 8.36 0.99 16.07
CA LEU A 144 8.03 1.77 17.26
C LEU A 144 8.45 3.24 17.09
N LEU A 145 9.64 3.49 16.54
CA LEU A 145 10.11 4.85 16.26
C LEU A 145 9.20 5.60 15.28
N THR A 146 8.77 4.96 14.19
CA THR A 146 7.84 5.59 13.23
C THR A 146 6.45 5.77 13.83
N THR A 147 6.00 4.87 14.71
CA THR A 147 4.76 5.03 15.48
C THR A 147 4.81 6.26 16.38
N LEU A 148 5.92 6.48 17.10
CA LEU A 148 6.12 7.68 17.91
C LEU A 148 6.25 8.95 17.06
N ALA A 149 6.78 8.83 15.85
CA ALA A 149 6.86 9.93 14.91
C ALA A 149 5.47 10.36 14.39
N GLY A 150 4.48 9.47 14.38
CA GLY A 150 3.13 9.69 13.84
C GLY A 150 2.46 11.00 14.28
N PRO A 151 2.28 11.27 15.59
CA PRO A 151 1.71 12.53 16.08
C PRO A 151 2.49 13.78 15.66
N LEU A 152 3.81 13.69 15.53
CA LEU A 152 4.64 14.80 15.08
C LEU A 152 4.45 15.06 13.59
N GLY A 153 4.35 14.00 12.79
CA GLY A 153 3.99 14.08 11.37
C GLY A 153 2.60 14.66 11.14
N ALA A 154 1.67 14.43 12.08
CA ALA A 154 0.33 14.99 12.03
C ALA A 154 0.31 16.53 12.10
N ILE A 155 1.33 17.17 12.67
CA ILE A 155 1.46 18.63 12.67
C ILE A 155 1.57 19.13 11.23
N ALA A 156 2.50 18.59 10.44
CA ALA A 156 2.66 18.98 9.03
C ALA A 156 1.40 18.70 8.21
N TYR A 157 0.71 17.60 8.51
CA TYR A 157 -0.60 17.29 7.92
C TYR A 157 -1.65 18.36 8.21
N SER A 158 -1.76 18.84 9.46
CA SER A 158 -2.72 19.89 9.86
C SER A 158 -2.50 21.24 9.18
N TYR A 159 -1.27 21.52 8.73
CA TYR A 159 -0.93 22.69 7.92
C TYR A 159 -1.00 22.44 6.40
N ASN A 160 -1.49 21.27 5.97
CA ASN A 160 -1.51 20.83 4.56
C ASN A 160 -0.11 20.80 3.91
N ARG A 161 0.96 20.58 4.69
CA ARG A 161 2.36 20.53 4.23
C ARG A 161 2.83 19.09 4.03
N LEU A 162 2.08 18.34 3.22
CA LEU A 162 2.38 16.93 2.90
C LEU A 162 3.71 16.78 2.16
N ASP A 163 4.13 17.83 1.46
CA ASP A 163 5.45 17.92 0.83
C ASP A 163 6.59 17.70 1.84
N LEU A 164 6.52 18.32 3.03
CA LEU A 164 7.54 18.14 4.07
C LEU A 164 7.54 16.72 4.64
N THR A 165 6.34 16.16 4.87
CA THR A 165 6.17 14.78 5.33
C THR A 165 6.79 13.78 4.35
N ASN A 166 6.48 13.94 3.05
CA ASN A 166 7.02 13.10 2.00
C ASN A 166 8.53 13.25 1.83
N CYS A 167 9.07 14.47 1.93
CA CYS A 167 10.51 14.70 1.88
C CYS A 167 11.25 13.95 3.01
N VAL A 168 10.73 14.00 4.24
CA VAL A 168 11.33 13.26 5.36
C VAL A 168 11.25 11.75 5.16
N ASN A 169 10.13 11.22 4.66
CA ASN A 169 9.98 9.79 4.37
C ASN A 169 10.91 9.30 3.26
N MET A 170 11.04 10.09 2.18
CA MET A 170 11.97 9.81 1.09
C MET A 170 13.41 9.79 1.60
N ALA A 171 13.80 10.81 2.38
CA ALA A 171 15.13 10.89 2.97
C ALA A 171 15.41 9.74 3.94
N GLY A 172 14.45 9.36 4.81
CA GLY A 172 14.60 8.19 5.69
C GLY A 172 14.76 6.87 4.91
N THR A 173 14.03 6.71 3.80
CA THR A 173 14.15 5.54 2.91
C THR A 173 15.49 5.51 2.19
N LEU A 174 15.99 6.66 1.74
CA LEU A 174 17.31 6.79 1.14
C LEU A 174 18.41 6.50 2.16
N ILE A 175 18.33 7.06 3.37
CA ILE A 175 19.28 6.80 4.46
C ILE A 175 19.34 5.31 4.78
N ARG A 176 18.18 4.65 4.96
CA ARG A 176 18.12 3.20 5.11
C ARG A 176 18.88 2.49 4.00
N THR A 177 18.56 2.80 2.74
CA THR A 177 19.11 2.11 1.58
C THR A 177 20.63 2.32 1.45
N VAL A 178 21.09 3.57 1.60
CA VAL A 178 22.50 3.95 1.53
C VAL A 178 23.30 3.32 2.67
N LEU A 179 22.76 3.31 3.90
CA LEU A 179 23.42 2.66 5.04
C LEU A 179 23.57 1.16 4.83
N VAL A 180 22.55 0.47 4.31
CA VAL A 180 22.67 -0.96 4.01
C VAL A 180 23.75 -1.22 2.96
N ILE A 181 23.78 -0.43 1.88
CA ILE A 181 24.82 -0.55 0.84
C ILE A 181 26.21 -0.31 1.43
N PHE A 182 26.34 0.75 2.23
CA PHE A 182 27.58 1.11 2.90
C PHE A 182 28.07 -0.02 3.80
N PHE A 183 27.22 -0.55 4.68
CA PHE A 183 27.60 -1.62 5.58
C PHE A 183 27.92 -2.92 4.84
N PHE A 184 27.16 -3.29 3.81
CA PHE A 184 27.44 -4.49 3.02
C PHE A 184 28.79 -4.39 2.29
N TYR A 185 29.14 -3.20 1.82
CA TYR A 185 30.41 -2.97 1.12
C TYR A 185 31.62 -2.96 2.08
N PHE A 186 31.52 -2.29 3.23
CA PHE A 186 32.66 -2.09 4.14
C PHE A 186 32.77 -3.12 5.27
N LEU A 187 31.65 -3.65 5.77
CA LEU A 187 31.57 -4.53 6.95
C LEU A 187 31.13 -5.95 6.61
N GLY A 188 30.88 -6.24 5.32
CA GLY A 188 30.37 -7.51 4.84
C GLY A 188 28.85 -7.61 4.87
N ALA A 189 28.30 -8.41 3.96
CA ALA A 189 26.86 -8.64 3.87
C ALA A 189 26.37 -9.47 5.07
N ASN A 190 25.43 -8.89 5.84
CA ASN A 190 24.88 -9.51 7.04
C ASN A 190 23.45 -9.00 7.29
N LEU A 191 22.53 -9.84 7.74
CA LEU A 191 21.15 -9.40 8.03
C LEU A 191 21.08 -8.37 9.15
N PHE A 192 22.03 -8.39 10.08
CA PHE A 192 22.19 -7.39 11.13
C PHE A 192 22.21 -5.97 10.55
N TRP A 193 23.04 -5.73 9.53
CA TRP A 193 23.18 -4.41 8.91
C TRP A 193 21.95 -3.98 8.14
N ALA A 194 21.23 -4.93 7.52
CA ALA A 194 19.95 -4.67 6.91
C ALA A 194 18.95 -4.11 7.94
N GLY A 195 18.83 -4.76 9.10
CA GLY A 195 17.98 -4.32 10.21
C GLY A 195 18.35 -2.93 10.75
N PHE A 196 19.65 -2.67 10.96
CA PHE A 196 20.14 -1.37 11.43
C PHE A 196 19.83 -0.24 10.44
N GLY A 197 19.89 -0.50 9.14
CA GLY A 197 19.45 0.46 8.13
C GLY A 197 17.99 0.90 8.36
N TYR A 198 17.08 -0.03 8.65
CA TYR A 198 15.68 0.30 8.96
C TYR A 198 15.58 1.17 10.23
N PHE A 199 16.32 0.80 11.28
CA PHE A 199 16.31 1.52 12.55
C PHE A 199 16.81 2.97 12.42
N PHE A 200 17.93 3.18 11.73
CA PHE A 200 18.46 4.53 11.50
C PHE A 200 17.60 5.36 10.56
N GLY A 201 17.03 4.74 9.51
CA GLY A 201 16.05 5.40 8.65
C GLY A 201 14.82 5.88 9.43
N ALA A 202 14.29 5.05 10.33
CA ALA A 202 13.18 5.41 11.20
C ALA A 202 13.55 6.49 12.23
N SER A 203 14.76 6.42 12.79
CA SER A 203 15.29 7.45 13.71
C SER A 203 15.38 8.81 13.02
N PHE A 204 15.83 8.84 11.75
CA PHE A 204 15.83 10.05 10.94
C PHE A 204 14.42 10.58 10.67
N ILE A 205 13.45 9.71 10.41
CA ILE A 205 12.04 10.13 10.21
C ILE A 205 11.50 10.80 11.47
N LEU A 206 11.73 10.21 12.65
CA LEU A 206 11.32 10.79 13.93
C LEU A 206 11.96 12.18 14.14
N TRP A 207 13.27 12.29 13.89
CA TRP A 207 13.99 13.56 13.96
C TRP A 207 13.45 14.60 12.97
N GLY A 208 13.21 14.20 11.71
CA GLY A 208 12.70 15.08 10.66
C GLY A 208 11.30 15.61 10.97
N TYR A 209 10.41 14.76 11.47
CA TYR A 209 9.06 15.19 11.88
C TYR A 209 9.09 16.11 13.10
N TYR A 210 9.96 15.85 14.07
CA TYR A 210 10.14 16.75 15.20
C TYR A 210 10.59 18.16 14.77
N ASN A 211 11.58 18.25 13.87
CA ASN A 211 12.07 19.53 13.36
C ASN A 211 11.05 20.26 12.48
N ASN A 212 10.33 19.52 11.61
CA ASN A 212 9.23 20.10 10.84
C ASN A 212 8.13 20.65 11.75
N GLY A 213 7.78 19.91 12.82
CA GLY A 213 6.81 20.32 13.82
C GLY A 213 7.21 21.62 14.52
N LYS A 214 8.47 21.72 14.97
CA LYS A 214 9.02 22.95 15.56
C LYS A 214 8.99 24.15 14.60
N GLY A 215 9.33 23.92 13.33
CA GLY A 215 9.35 24.97 12.31
C GLY A 215 7.96 25.49 11.95
N LEU A 216 6.96 24.61 11.88
CA LEU A 216 5.58 24.97 11.52
C LEU A 216 4.76 25.50 12.70
N ALA A 217 4.98 24.96 13.89
CA ALA A 217 4.17 25.23 15.07
C ALA A 217 5.06 25.32 16.32
N SER A 218 5.83 26.41 16.40
CA SER A 218 6.75 26.68 17.53
C SER A 218 6.06 26.77 18.89
N PHE A 219 4.74 26.97 18.93
CA PHE A 219 3.94 26.98 20.16
C PHE A 219 3.61 25.57 20.70
N LEU A 220 3.81 24.51 19.91
CA LEU A 220 3.59 23.13 20.32
C LEU A 220 4.84 22.60 21.04
N HIS A 221 4.67 22.24 22.31
CA HIS A 221 5.75 21.75 23.16
C HIS A 221 5.43 20.35 23.65
N LEU A 222 6.41 19.44 23.57
CA LEU A 222 6.30 18.13 24.19
C LEU A 222 6.59 18.27 25.69
N ALA A 223 5.54 18.20 26.50
CA ALA A 223 5.62 18.19 27.95
C ALA A 223 4.52 17.28 28.55
N PRO A 224 4.86 16.28 29.38
CA PRO A 224 3.88 15.37 29.99
C PRO A 224 2.74 16.06 30.73
N LYS A 225 2.99 17.28 31.25
CA LYS A 225 1.99 18.10 31.95
C LYS A 225 0.72 18.41 31.15
N TYR A 226 0.78 18.34 29.82
CA TYR A 226 -0.37 18.58 28.93
C TYR A 226 -1.15 17.31 28.59
N PHE A 227 -0.83 16.16 29.21
CA PHE A 227 -1.58 14.93 29.02
C PHE A 227 -3.02 15.05 29.56
N ASP A 228 -4.00 14.75 28.72
CA ASP A 228 -5.43 14.90 28.99
C ASP A 228 -6.13 13.53 28.81
N ARG A 229 -6.39 12.85 29.93
CA ARG A 229 -7.00 11.51 29.95
C ARG A 229 -8.40 11.46 29.31
N PRO A 230 -9.31 12.42 29.56
CA PRO A 230 -10.58 12.51 28.83
C PRO A 230 -10.43 12.52 27.31
N ARG A 231 -9.47 13.29 26.76
CA ARG A 231 -9.21 13.32 25.31
C ARG A 231 -8.76 11.96 24.77
N LEU A 232 -7.96 11.21 25.53
CA LEU A 232 -7.56 9.86 25.13
C LEU A 232 -8.78 8.94 24.91
N GLY A 233 -9.79 9.05 25.79
CA GLY A 233 -11.06 8.30 25.66
C GLY A 233 -11.84 8.67 24.40
N GLN A 234 -11.87 9.95 24.03
CA GLN A 234 -12.53 10.43 22.81
C GLN A 234 -11.79 9.98 21.53
N MET A 235 -10.46 9.87 21.58
CA MET A 235 -9.67 9.36 20.47
C MET A 235 -9.84 7.84 20.26
N GLY A 236 -10.11 7.09 21.34
CA GLY A 236 -10.19 5.62 21.33
C GLY A 236 -11.50 5.03 20.78
N THR A 237 -12.65 5.70 20.93
CA THR A 237 -13.98 5.16 20.55
C THR A 237 -14.18 5.01 19.03
N MET A 238 -13.50 5.82 18.21
CA MET A 238 -13.52 5.69 16.75
C MET A 238 -12.62 4.53 16.25
N GLY A 239 -11.63 4.11 17.05
CA GLY A 239 -10.63 3.11 16.67
C GLY A 239 -11.15 1.68 16.63
N GLY A 240 -12.16 1.33 17.44
CA GLY A 240 -12.61 -0.07 17.64
C GLY A 240 -13.12 -0.76 16.37
N TRP A 241 -13.95 -0.09 15.57
CA TRP A 241 -14.49 -0.68 14.33
C TRP A 241 -13.46 -0.71 13.19
N ILE A 242 -12.54 0.25 13.17
CA ILE A 242 -11.43 0.28 12.22
C ILE A 242 -10.48 -0.89 12.49
N LEU A 243 -10.22 -1.20 13.77
CA LEU A 243 -9.42 -2.37 14.17
C LEU A 243 -9.99 -3.67 13.62
N ILE A 244 -11.31 -3.90 13.71
CA ILE A 244 -11.93 -5.14 13.21
C ILE A 244 -11.71 -5.32 11.70
N ASN A 245 -11.91 -4.26 10.90
CA ASN A 245 -11.68 -4.31 9.46
C ASN A 245 -10.19 -4.58 9.13
N GLN A 246 -9.29 -3.92 9.85
CA GLN A 246 -7.87 -4.07 9.65
C GLN A 246 -7.37 -5.48 10.04
N VAL A 247 -7.90 -6.08 11.11
CA VAL A 247 -7.59 -7.48 11.46
C VAL A 247 -7.94 -8.41 10.30
N GLY A 248 -9.16 -8.31 9.76
CA GLY A 248 -9.55 -9.11 8.60
C GLY A 248 -8.62 -8.91 7.40
N SER A 249 -8.23 -7.67 7.12
CA SER A 249 -7.32 -7.34 6.02
C SER A 249 -5.90 -7.90 6.21
N LEU A 250 -5.40 -7.96 7.45
CA LEU A 250 -4.10 -8.58 7.74
C LEU A 250 -4.11 -10.09 7.59
N LEU A 251 -5.22 -10.75 7.97
CA LEU A 251 -5.39 -12.19 7.77
C LEU A 251 -5.37 -12.57 6.28
N PHE A 252 -5.75 -11.64 5.41
CA PHE A 252 -5.60 -11.76 3.97
C PHE A 252 -4.17 -11.53 3.48
N LEU A 253 -3.60 -10.37 3.82
CA LEU A 253 -2.45 -9.84 3.06
C LEU A 253 -1.10 -10.14 3.69
N GLN A 254 -1.05 -10.45 5.00
CA GLN A 254 0.21 -10.55 5.72
C GLN A 254 0.50 -11.97 6.21
N VAL A 255 -0.53 -12.81 6.36
CA VAL A 255 -0.36 -14.18 6.89
C VAL A 255 0.35 -15.09 5.89
N GLU A 256 0.24 -14.80 4.58
CA GLU A 256 0.82 -15.62 3.51
C GLU A 256 2.33 -15.86 3.71
N LEU A 257 3.08 -14.82 4.10
CA LEU A 257 4.53 -14.93 4.27
C LEU A 257 4.92 -15.71 5.55
N ILE A 258 4.09 -15.62 6.60
CA ILE A 258 4.24 -16.42 7.82
C ILE A 258 4.02 -17.90 7.50
N LEU A 259 2.95 -18.21 6.77
CA LEU A 259 2.63 -19.58 6.37
C LEU A 259 3.72 -20.14 5.45
N ALA A 260 4.21 -19.36 4.49
CA ALA A 260 5.29 -19.79 3.61
C ALA A 260 6.54 -20.16 4.40
N ASN A 261 6.96 -19.32 5.37
CA ASN A 261 8.14 -19.61 6.17
C ASN A 261 7.95 -20.80 7.11
N LYS A 262 6.82 -20.85 7.82
CA LYS A 262 6.59 -21.87 8.85
C LYS A 262 6.32 -23.25 8.27
N LEU A 263 5.59 -23.33 7.15
CA LEU A 263 5.19 -24.60 6.55
C LEU A 263 6.20 -25.12 5.52
N LEU A 264 6.89 -24.23 4.79
CA LEU A 264 7.74 -24.60 3.67
C LEU A 264 9.23 -24.30 3.91
N GLY A 265 9.56 -23.56 4.98
CA GLY A 265 10.92 -23.18 5.32
C GLY A 265 11.37 -21.84 4.74
N ALA A 266 12.63 -21.47 5.02
CA ALA A 266 13.15 -20.14 4.73
C ALA A 266 13.34 -19.84 3.23
N ALA A 267 13.84 -20.80 2.44
CA ALA A 267 14.11 -20.58 1.03
C ALA A 267 12.83 -20.37 0.19
N PRO A 268 11.80 -21.23 0.27
CA PRO A 268 10.54 -21.00 -0.45
C PRO A 268 9.83 -19.72 -0.01
N ALA A 269 9.93 -19.35 1.28
CA ALA A 269 9.41 -18.08 1.76
C ALA A 269 10.15 -16.87 1.19
N GLY A 270 11.46 -16.97 0.98
CA GLY A 270 12.26 -15.96 0.28
C GLY A 270 11.84 -15.77 -1.18
N GLU A 271 11.66 -16.87 -1.90
CA GLU A 271 11.14 -16.87 -3.28
C GLU A 271 9.73 -16.25 -3.35
N TYR A 272 8.84 -16.67 -2.45
CA TYR A 272 7.49 -16.12 -2.33
C TYR A 272 7.53 -14.61 -2.06
N ALA A 273 8.37 -14.16 -1.12
CA ALA A 273 8.49 -12.76 -0.76
C ALA A 273 9.05 -11.89 -1.91
N ALA A 274 9.98 -12.43 -2.70
CA ALA A 274 10.51 -11.74 -3.87
C ALA A 274 9.39 -11.47 -4.88
N VAL A 275 8.56 -12.48 -5.17
CA VAL A 275 7.44 -12.32 -6.11
C VAL A 275 6.33 -11.42 -5.53
N LEU A 276 6.06 -11.51 -4.22
CA LEU A 276 5.07 -10.69 -3.52
C LEU A 276 5.32 -9.19 -3.65
N GLN A 277 6.58 -8.76 -3.86
CA GLN A 277 6.93 -7.36 -4.08
C GLN A 277 6.16 -6.76 -5.27
N TRP A 278 5.96 -7.50 -6.36
CA TRP A 278 5.18 -7.03 -7.51
C TRP A 278 3.71 -6.82 -7.13
N SER A 279 3.12 -7.74 -6.35
CA SER A 279 1.74 -7.59 -5.85
C SER A 279 1.59 -6.33 -5.00
N THR A 280 2.57 -6.07 -4.13
CA THR A 280 2.59 -4.87 -3.27
C THR A 280 2.67 -3.57 -4.08
N LEU A 281 3.49 -3.54 -5.13
CA LEU A 281 3.62 -2.36 -6.01
C LEU A 281 2.31 -2.08 -6.76
N ILE A 282 1.68 -3.10 -7.36
CA ILE A 282 0.42 -2.96 -8.09
C ILE A 282 -0.71 -2.49 -7.15
N ARG A 283 -0.78 -3.04 -5.93
CA ARG A 283 -1.74 -2.60 -4.90
C ARG A 283 -1.51 -1.14 -4.49
N SER A 284 -0.25 -0.72 -4.37
CA SER A 284 0.10 0.66 -4.02
C SER A 284 -0.33 1.65 -5.11
N MET A 285 -0.09 1.32 -6.38
CA MET A 285 -0.58 2.09 -7.53
C MET A 285 -2.10 2.25 -7.49
N ALA A 286 -2.80 1.14 -7.24
CA ALA A 286 -4.25 1.10 -7.15
C ALA A 286 -4.79 1.99 -6.03
N GLY A 287 -4.16 1.95 -4.86
CA GLY A 287 -4.52 2.78 -3.71
C GLY A 287 -4.44 4.29 -4.00
N ILE A 288 -3.40 4.74 -4.69
CA ILE A 288 -3.24 6.15 -5.07
C ILE A 288 -4.38 6.61 -5.98
N VAL A 289 -4.68 5.83 -7.02
CA VAL A 289 -5.75 6.16 -7.99
C VAL A 289 -7.12 6.16 -7.30
N SER A 290 -7.40 5.17 -6.45
CA SER A 290 -8.66 5.08 -5.71
C SER A 290 -8.84 6.25 -4.72
N GLY A 291 -7.75 6.69 -4.07
CA GLY A 291 -7.76 7.80 -3.14
C GLY A 291 -8.21 9.12 -3.77
N VAL A 292 -7.87 9.37 -5.04
CA VAL A 292 -8.30 10.59 -5.77
C VAL A 292 -9.80 10.62 -6.04
N LEU A 293 -10.44 9.46 -6.17
CA LEU A 293 -11.86 9.35 -6.49
C LEU A 293 -12.77 9.41 -5.26
N SER A 294 -12.22 9.14 -4.07
CA SER A 294 -12.98 9.09 -2.82
C SER A 294 -13.71 10.40 -2.46
N PRO A 295 -13.10 11.60 -2.59
CA PRO A 295 -13.78 12.86 -2.32
C PRO A 295 -14.97 13.14 -3.26
N LEU A 296 -14.90 12.73 -4.53
CA LEU A 296 -15.96 12.95 -5.51
C LEU A 296 -17.23 12.21 -5.10
N VAL A 297 -17.09 10.95 -4.68
CA VAL A 297 -18.20 10.13 -4.16
C VAL A 297 -18.81 10.77 -2.90
N MET A 298 -17.98 11.21 -1.96
CA MET A 298 -18.46 11.83 -0.72
C MET A 298 -19.20 13.16 -0.96
N ILE A 299 -18.73 13.99 -1.88
CA ILE A 299 -19.37 15.28 -2.23
C ILE A 299 -20.74 15.04 -2.88
N SER A 300 -20.84 14.12 -3.84
CA SER A 300 -22.13 13.79 -4.48
C SER A 300 -23.10 13.20 -3.45
N TYR A 301 -22.64 12.30 -2.58
CA TYR A 301 -23.47 11.74 -1.52
C TYR A 301 -23.99 12.83 -0.55
N ALA A 302 -23.13 13.74 -0.09
CA ALA A 302 -23.52 14.83 0.81
C ALA A 302 -24.52 15.82 0.19
N ARG A 303 -24.55 15.91 -1.15
CA ARG A 303 -25.52 16.71 -1.91
C ARG A 303 -26.82 15.96 -2.22
N ASN A 304 -26.98 14.73 -1.74
CA ASN A 304 -28.07 13.81 -2.10
C ASN A 304 -28.14 13.52 -3.62
N ASP A 305 -27.02 13.68 -4.32
CA ASP A 305 -26.88 13.35 -5.74
C ASP A 305 -26.51 11.88 -5.89
N PHE A 306 -27.48 10.99 -5.65
CA PHE A 306 -27.28 9.55 -5.68
C PHE A 306 -26.98 9.01 -7.09
N GLU A 307 -27.57 9.61 -8.13
CA GLU A 307 -27.25 9.28 -9.52
C GLU A 307 -25.80 9.66 -9.87
N GLY A 308 -25.31 10.80 -9.35
CA GLY A 308 -23.90 11.17 -9.44
C GLY A 308 -22.98 10.16 -8.77
N VAL A 309 -23.33 9.70 -7.56
CA VAL A 309 -22.59 8.63 -6.85
C VAL A 309 -22.50 7.37 -7.70
N GLU A 310 -23.62 6.94 -8.27
CA GLU A 310 -23.69 5.77 -9.16
C GLU A 310 -22.81 5.90 -10.39
N GLY A 311 -22.93 7.04 -11.09
CA GLY A 311 -22.16 7.34 -12.29
C GLY A 311 -20.66 7.39 -12.02
N ILE A 312 -20.25 8.03 -10.91
CA ILE A 312 -18.85 8.12 -10.49
C ILE A 312 -18.32 6.73 -10.14
N ALA A 313 -19.05 5.96 -9.33
CA ALA A 313 -18.62 4.63 -8.90
C ALA A 313 -18.42 3.67 -10.08
N LYS A 314 -19.38 3.65 -11.01
CA LYS A 314 -19.30 2.78 -12.20
C LYS A 314 -18.10 3.12 -13.09
N LYS A 315 -17.90 4.41 -13.36
CA LYS A 315 -16.76 4.91 -14.14
C LYS A 315 -15.43 4.67 -13.41
N ALA A 316 -15.41 4.84 -12.09
CA ALA A 316 -14.24 4.57 -11.27
C ALA A 316 -13.80 3.11 -11.37
N VAL A 317 -14.74 2.15 -11.26
CA VAL A 317 -14.44 0.72 -11.42
C VAL A 317 -13.88 0.43 -12.81
N PHE A 318 -14.47 1.02 -13.86
CA PHE A 318 -13.99 0.84 -15.23
C PHE A 318 -12.56 1.38 -15.43
N PHE A 319 -12.32 2.65 -15.11
CA PHE A 319 -11.00 3.26 -15.32
C PHE A 319 -9.92 2.64 -14.43
N MET A 320 -10.28 2.23 -13.22
CA MET A 320 -9.36 1.54 -12.33
C MET A 320 -8.99 0.16 -12.86
N GLY A 321 -9.99 -0.62 -13.29
CA GLY A 321 -9.76 -1.94 -13.85
C GLY A 321 -8.96 -1.92 -15.15
N ILE A 322 -9.27 -1.01 -16.07
CA ILE A 322 -8.50 -0.81 -17.31
C ILE A 322 -7.09 -0.27 -17.03
N GLY A 323 -6.94 0.69 -16.11
CA GLY A 323 -5.62 1.23 -15.75
C GLY A 323 -4.69 0.16 -15.18
N ILE A 324 -5.22 -0.75 -14.36
CA ILE A 324 -4.45 -1.82 -13.71
C ILE A 324 -4.31 -3.06 -14.62
N ALA A 325 -5.22 -3.26 -15.57
CA ALA A 325 -5.13 -4.35 -16.55
C ALA A 325 -3.84 -4.27 -17.38
N PHE A 326 -3.36 -3.07 -17.70
CA PHE A 326 -2.10 -2.89 -18.42
C PHE A 326 -0.88 -3.47 -17.68
N PRO A 327 -0.51 -3.00 -16.47
CA PRO A 327 0.64 -3.54 -15.78
C PRO A 327 0.45 -5.02 -15.41
N ILE A 328 -0.75 -5.47 -15.00
CA ILE A 328 -0.97 -6.89 -14.68
C ILE A 328 -0.80 -7.78 -15.90
N GLY A 329 -1.44 -7.45 -17.04
CA GLY A 329 -1.34 -8.25 -18.25
C GLY A 329 0.11 -8.39 -18.70
N LEU A 330 0.86 -7.28 -18.70
CA LEU A 330 2.26 -7.26 -19.12
C LEU A 330 3.14 -8.10 -18.18
N LEU A 331 2.99 -7.90 -16.87
CA LEU A 331 3.73 -8.63 -15.84
C LEU A 331 3.45 -10.14 -15.93
N CYS A 332 2.19 -10.54 -16.16
CA CYS A 332 1.83 -11.96 -16.31
C CYS A 332 2.38 -12.56 -17.61
N GLY A 333 2.27 -11.85 -18.74
CA GLY A 333 2.74 -12.36 -20.04
C GLY A 333 4.26 -12.48 -20.14
N LEU A 334 4.99 -11.55 -19.52
CA LEU A 334 6.46 -11.47 -19.52
C LEU A 334 7.11 -11.96 -18.22
N ALA A 335 6.36 -12.64 -17.33
CA ALA A 335 6.84 -13.03 -16.00
C ALA A 335 8.23 -13.73 -16.00
N PRO A 336 8.52 -14.72 -16.88
CA PRO A 336 9.84 -15.36 -16.89
C PRO A 336 10.97 -14.40 -17.27
N ASN A 337 10.75 -13.51 -18.26
CA ASN A 337 11.74 -12.52 -18.69
C ASN A 337 12.00 -11.50 -17.58
N ILE A 338 10.93 -11.01 -16.93
CA ILE A 338 11.04 -10.05 -15.83
C ILE A 338 11.84 -10.66 -14.68
N LEU A 339 11.48 -11.87 -14.23
CA LEU A 339 12.20 -12.53 -13.12
C LEU A 339 13.67 -12.80 -13.49
N SER A 340 13.93 -13.26 -14.72
CA SER A 340 15.29 -13.52 -15.20
C SER A 340 16.17 -12.28 -15.20
N ILE A 341 15.64 -11.16 -15.67
CA ILE A 341 16.37 -9.88 -15.78
C ILE A 341 16.48 -9.20 -14.41
N TRP A 342 15.48 -9.41 -13.54
CA TRP A 342 15.39 -8.73 -12.26
C TRP A 342 16.25 -9.39 -11.19
N ILE A 343 15.97 -10.65 -10.86
CA ILE A 343 16.62 -11.37 -9.75
C ILE A 343 17.59 -12.44 -10.22
N GLY A 344 17.41 -13.01 -11.41
CA GLY A 344 18.32 -13.97 -12.03
C GLY A 344 17.59 -15.06 -12.80
N SER A 345 18.25 -15.66 -13.80
CA SER A 345 17.65 -16.68 -14.67
C SER A 345 17.20 -17.94 -13.93
N GLU A 346 17.85 -18.27 -12.81
CA GLU A 346 17.47 -19.38 -11.93
C GLU A 346 16.06 -19.21 -11.33
N PHE A 347 15.60 -17.97 -11.16
CA PHE A 347 14.27 -17.67 -10.62
C PHE A 347 13.18 -17.56 -11.70
N ALA A 348 13.50 -17.79 -12.98
CA ALA A 348 12.51 -17.79 -14.06
C ALA A 348 11.39 -18.81 -13.82
N GLY A 349 11.69 -19.91 -13.13
CA GLY A 349 10.74 -20.94 -12.72
C GLY A 349 9.62 -20.43 -11.80
N LEU A 350 9.78 -19.28 -11.16
CA LEU A 350 8.76 -18.65 -10.32
C LEU A 350 7.67 -17.90 -11.12
N ALA A 351 7.78 -17.87 -12.45
CA ALA A 351 6.81 -17.19 -13.31
C ALA A 351 5.34 -17.63 -13.09
N PRO A 352 5.01 -18.93 -12.92
CA PRO A 352 3.64 -19.34 -12.63
C PRO A 352 3.14 -18.80 -11.29
N LEU A 353 4.01 -18.68 -10.28
CA LEU A 353 3.65 -18.08 -8.99
C LEU A 353 3.33 -16.59 -9.17
N MET A 354 4.16 -15.88 -9.94
CA MET A 354 3.95 -14.47 -10.24
C MET A 354 2.62 -14.24 -10.98
N VAL A 355 2.29 -15.08 -11.96
CA VAL A 355 1.00 -15.04 -12.65
C VAL A 355 -0.15 -15.31 -11.68
N LEU A 356 -0.01 -16.30 -10.79
CA LEU A 356 -1.02 -16.65 -9.80
C LEU A 356 -1.28 -15.52 -8.79
N MET A 357 -0.23 -14.83 -8.33
CA MET A 357 -0.32 -13.71 -7.38
C MET A 357 -0.84 -12.40 -8.01
N LEU A 358 -0.64 -12.21 -9.31
CA LEU A 358 -0.97 -10.95 -9.99
C LEU A 358 -2.27 -11.04 -10.80
N GLY A 359 -2.53 -12.17 -11.46
CA GLY A 359 -3.61 -12.31 -12.44
C GLY A 359 -4.98 -11.98 -11.84
N HIS A 360 -5.25 -12.43 -10.63
CA HIS A 360 -6.51 -12.15 -9.95
C HIS A 360 -6.66 -10.67 -9.53
N LEU A 361 -5.56 -9.91 -9.41
CA LEU A 361 -5.60 -8.53 -8.94
C LEU A 361 -6.36 -7.59 -9.88
N VAL A 362 -6.51 -7.93 -11.17
CA VAL A 362 -7.29 -7.11 -12.12
C VAL A 362 -8.75 -6.99 -11.66
N ILE A 363 -9.32 -8.05 -11.11
CA ILE A 363 -10.68 -8.06 -10.55
C ILE A 363 -10.67 -7.37 -9.20
N ASN A 364 -9.72 -7.76 -8.34
CA ASN A 364 -9.70 -7.36 -6.94
C ASN A 364 -9.44 -5.86 -6.74
N LEU A 365 -8.65 -5.23 -7.62
CA LEU A 365 -8.30 -3.83 -7.51
C LEU A 365 -9.27 -2.92 -8.26
N ALA A 366 -9.97 -3.43 -9.29
CA ALA A 366 -11.00 -2.66 -9.99
C ALA A 366 -12.12 -2.19 -9.05
N VAL A 367 -12.44 -2.95 -8.00
CA VAL A 367 -13.54 -2.65 -7.07
C VAL A 367 -13.16 -1.80 -5.88
N LEU A 368 -11.89 -1.38 -5.74
CA LEU A 368 -11.44 -0.51 -4.64
C LEU A 368 -12.31 0.76 -4.46
N PRO A 369 -12.79 1.44 -5.53
CA PRO A 369 -13.67 2.61 -5.39
C PRO A 369 -15.06 2.29 -4.82
N LEU A 370 -15.44 1.01 -4.73
CA LEU A 370 -16.71 0.63 -4.09
C LEU A 370 -16.61 0.66 -2.57
N PHE A 371 -15.41 0.59 -1.98
CA PHE A 371 -15.27 0.64 -0.53
C PHE A 371 -15.67 2.00 0.05
N ILE A 372 -15.47 3.11 -0.69
CA ILE A 372 -15.91 4.43 -0.24
C ILE A 372 -17.45 4.55 -0.22
N ILE A 373 -18.18 3.77 -1.02
CA ILE A 373 -19.65 3.72 -0.97
C ILE A 373 -20.12 3.17 0.38
N ASN A 374 -19.50 2.10 0.86
CA ASN A 374 -19.81 1.52 2.18
C ASN A 374 -19.62 2.55 3.29
N VAL A 375 -18.60 3.41 3.16
CA VAL A 375 -18.33 4.49 4.12
C VAL A 375 -19.35 5.62 3.99
N ALA A 376 -19.62 6.09 2.76
CA ALA A 376 -20.57 7.17 2.50
C ALA A 376 -21.97 6.87 3.06
N TYR A 377 -22.45 5.64 2.86
CA TYR A 377 -23.75 5.18 3.36
C TYR A 377 -23.72 4.68 4.81
N ASN A 378 -22.57 4.75 5.50
CA ASN A 378 -22.37 4.26 6.87
C ASN A 378 -22.73 2.77 7.06
N GLN A 379 -22.43 1.95 6.05
CA GLN A 379 -22.72 0.51 5.99
C GLN A 379 -21.43 -0.32 6.02
N VAL A 380 -20.54 -0.03 6.97
CA VAL A 380 -19.20 -0.64 7.05
C VAL A 380 -19.14 -1.93 7.89
N ARG A 381 -20.18 -2.22 8.69
CA ARG A 381 -20.20 -3.36 9.62
C ARG A 381 -20.17 -4.71 8.90
N VAL A 382 -21.05 -4.90 7.91
CA VAL A 382 -21.15 -6.17 7.16
C VAL A 382 -19.88 -6.44 6.36
N PRO A 383 -19.31 -5.48 5.60
CA PRO A 383 -18.02 -5.67 4.93
C PRO A 383 -16.87 -6.02 5.88
N GLY A 384 -16.86 -5.44 7.08
CA GLY A 384 -15.87 -5.74 8.12
C GLY A 384 -15.94 -7.21 8.56
N LEU A 385 -17.14 -7.71 8.89
CA LEU A 385 -17.35 -9.10 9.29
C LEU A 385 -17.01 -10.08 8.17
N VAL A 386 -17.46 -9.81 6.95
CA VAL A 386 -17.14 -10.67 5.79
C VAL A 386 -15.63 -10.70 5.54
N THR A 387 -14.94 -9.57 5.65
CA THR A 387 -13.48 -9.51 5.50
C THR A 387 -12.78 -10.36 6.56
N LEU A 388 -13.25 -10.32 7.81
CA LEU A 388 -12.70 -11.14 8.89
C LEU A 388 -12.88 -12.64 8.62
N PHE A 389 -14.11 -13.08 8.32
CA PHE A 389 -14.40 -14.48 8.05
C PHE A 389 -13.64 -15.01 6.84
N MET A 390 -13.55 -14.23 5.76
CA MET A 390 -12.80 -14.66 4.59
C MET A 390 -11.28 -14.67 4.82
N GLY A 391 -10.76 -13.81 5.71
CA GLY A 391 -9.38 -13.87 6.18
C GLY A 391 -9.08 -15.14 6.97
N ILE A 392 -10.00 -15.56 7.85
CA ILE A 392 -9.88 -16.86 8.57
C ILE A 392 -9.96 -18.02 7.58
N ALA A 393 -10.90 -17.98 6.64
CA ALA A 393 -11.05 -18.98 5.59
C ALA A 393 -9.82 -19.07 4.69
N ASN A 394 -9.14 -17.95 4.42
CA ASN A 394 -7.88 -17.92 3.69
C ASN A 394 -6.79 -18.76 4.37
N ILE A 395 -6.66 -18.66 5.69
CA ILE A 395 -5.69 -19.44 6.46
C ILE A 395 -6.05 -20.92 6.40
N GLY A 396 -7.33 -21.25 6.63
CA GLY A 396 -7.80 -22.64 6.55
C GLY A 396 -7.57 -23.27 5.18
N LEU A 397 -7.88 -22.53 4.11
CA LEU A 397 -7.67 -22.99 2.73
C LEU A 397 -6.17 -23.09 2.38
N SER A 398 -5.34 -22.16 2.86
CA SER A 398 -3.88 -22.23 2.70
C SER A 398 -3.32 -23.49 3.35
N LEU A 399 -3.71 -23.77 4.60
CA LEU A 399 -3.31 -24.98 5.31
C LEU A 399 -3.78 -26.23 4.56
N PHE A 400 -5.02 -26.23 4.07
CA PHE A 400 -5.56 -27.35 3.32
C PHE A 400 -4.74 -27.66 2.05
N PHE A 401 -4.45 -26.64 1.23
CA PHE A 401 -3.68 -26.81 0.00
C PHE A 401 -2.22 -27.19 0.22
N VAL A 402 -1.61 -26.70 1.30
CA VAL A 402 -0.22 -27.04 1.64
C VAL A 402 -0.12 -28.46 2.19
N LEU A 403 -0.95 -28.81 3.19
CA LEU A 403 -0.83 -30.07 3.91
C LEU A 403 -1.43 -31.27 3.15
N PHE A 404 -2.54 -31.07 2.44
CA PHE A 404 -3.24 -32.14 1.73
C PHE A 404 -3.12 -32.03 0.21
N GLY A 405 -3.00 -30.81 -0.31
CA GLY A 405 -2.92 -30.57 -1.76
C GLY A 405 -1.53 -30.75 -2.37
N ASN A 406 -0.48 -30.82 -1.56
CA ASN A 406 0.93 -30.85 -2.00
C ASN A 406 1.29 -29.73 -3.00
N LEU A 407 0.62 -28.58 -2.89
CA LEU A 407 0.80 -27.43 -3.79
C LEU A 407 1.93 -26.49 -3.33
N GLY A 408 2.53 -26.75 -2.16
CA GLY A 408 3.58 -25.91 -1.58
C GLY A 408 3.20 -24.42 -1.55
N MET A 409 4.11 -23.56 -2.02
CA MET A 409 3.91 -22.11 -2.07
C MET A 409 2.78 -21.67 -3.02
N TYR A 410 2.48 -22.46 -4.05
CA TYR A 410 1.35 -22.20 -4.95
C TYR A 410 0.02 -22.37 -4.21
N GLY A 411 -0.06 -23.29 -3.25
CA GLY A 411 -1.25 -23.48 -2.42
C GLY A 411 -1.61 -22.23 -1.61
N ILE A 412 -0.59 -21.57 -1.03
CA ILE A 412 -0.77 -20.33 -0.27
C ILE A 412 -1.25 -19.21 -1.18
N ALA A 413 -0.60 -19.00 -2.34
CA ALA A 413 -1.02 -17.99 -3.31
C ALA A 413 -2.42 -18.25 -3.88
N LEU A 414 -2.76 -19.52 -4.13
CA LEU A 414 -4.07 -19.91 -4.65
C LEU A 414 -5.18 -19.67 -3.64
N ALA A 415 -4.97 -19.98 -2.36
CA ALA A 415 -5.93 -19.69 -1.31
C ALA A 415 -6.23 -18.19 -1.22
N GLY A 416 -5.19 -17.35 -1.22
CA GLY A 416 -5.31 -15.88 -1.22
C GLY A 416 -6.06 -15.38 -2.44
N ALA A 417 -5.72 -15.90 -3.63
CA ALA A 417 -6.38 -15.56 -4.88
C ALA A 417 -7.87 -15.93 -4.86
N ILE A 418 -8.23 -17.14 -4.41
CA ILE A 418 -9.62 -17.60 -4.33
C ILE A 418 -10.41 -16.74 -3.35
N MET A 419 -9.92 -16.59 -2.11
CA MET A 419 -10.68 -15.89 -1.07
C MET A 419 -10.85 -14.41 -1.37
N LEU A 420 -9.79 -13.75 -1.87
CA LEU A 420 -9.87 -12.33 -2.22
C LEU A 420 -10.80 -12.13 -3.42
N THR A 421 -10.69 -12.99 -4.44
CA THR A 421 -11.54 -12.90 -5.63
C THR A 421 -12.99 -13.23 -5.32
N LEU A 422 -13.27 -14.21 -4.46
CA LEU A 422 -14.64 -14.50 -4.03
C LEU A 422 -15.26 -13.25 -3.35
N LYS A 423 -14.49 -12.56 -2.51
CA LYS A 423 -14.92 -11.33 -1.85
C LYS A 423 -15.19 -10.20 -2.83
N ASN A 424 -14.27 -9.97 -3.76
CA ASN A 424 -14.26 -8.75 -4.58
C ASN A 424 -14.95 -8.93 -5.94
N ALA A 425 -15.09 -10.15 -6.44
CA ALA A 425 -15.87 -10.44 -7.63
C ALA A 425 -17.37 -10.49 -7.33
N PHE A 426 -17.75 -11.05 -6.17
CA PHE A 426 -19.15 -11.31 -5.83
C PHE A 426 -19.66 -10.39 -4.74
N PHE A 427 -19.12 -10.51 -3.52
CA PHE A 427 -19.67 -9.81 -2.35
C PHE A 427 -19.59 -8.28 -2.50
N THR A 428 -18.44 -7.74 -2.89
CA THR A 428 -18.22 -6.28 -2.91
C THR A 428 -19.12 -5.56 -3.93
N PRO A 429 -19.21 -6.01 -5.19
CA PRO A 429 -20.13 -5.41 -6.16
C PRO A 429 -21.60 -5.64 -5.80
N TRP A 430 -21.96 -6.82 -5.30
CA TRP A 430 -23.31 -7.13 -4.86
C TRP A 430 -23.76 -6.22 -3.72
N TYR A 431 -22.92 -6.08 -2.69
CA TYR A 431 -23.23 -5.29 -1.51
C TYR A 431 -23.32 -3.79 -1.85
N ALA A 432 -22.37 -3.27 -2.65
CA ALA A 432 -22.40 -1.88 -3.10
C ALA A 432 -23.66 -1.59 -3.94
N SER A 433 -24.00 -2.47 -4.89
CA SER A 433 -25.23 -2.34 -5.68
C SER A 433 -26.48 -2.41 -4.80
N ALA A 434 -26.53 -3.31 -3.82
CA ALA A 434 -27.68 -3.45 -2.91
C ALA A 434 -27.89 -2.19 -2.06
N ILE A 435 -26.82 -1.58 -1.53
CA ILE A 435 -26.88 -0.31 -0.79
C ILE A 435 -27.47 0.81 -1.67
N MET A 436 -27.12 0.81 -2.96
CA MET A 436 -27.55 1.83 -3.92
C MET A 436 -28.90 1.48 -4.60
N GLY A 437 -29.57 0.41 -4.20
CA GLY A 437 -30.83 -0.03 -4.81
C GLY A 437 -30.71 -0.51 -6.27
N LYS A 438 -29.52 -0.95 -6.69
CA LYS A 438 -29.23 -1.43 -8.06
C LYS A 438 -29.11 -2.94 -8.13
N LYS A 439 -29.23 -3.46 -9.36
CA LYS A 439 -28.97 -4.86 -9.67
C LYS A 439 -27.47 -5.16 -9.57
N TYR A 440 -27.13 -6.39 -9.17
CA TYR A 440 -25.75 -6.87 -9.11
C TYR A 440 -24.99 -6.69 -10.44
N SER A 441 -25.67 -6.80 -11.58
CA SER A 441 -25.07 -6.65 -12.91
C SER A 441 -24.51 -5.25 -13.23
N PHE A 442 -24.80 -4.25 -12.40
CA PHE A 442 -24.41 -2.86 -12.63
C PHE A 442 -22.89 -2.67 -12.77
N PHE A 443 -22.10 -3.37 -11.96
CA PHE A 443 -20.63 -3.30 -11.96
C PHE A 443 -19.95 -4.44 -12.73
N LEU A 444 -20.68 -5.50 -13.11
CA LEU A 444 -20.11 -6.65 -13.81
C LEU A 444 -19.49 -6.26 -15.16
N MET A 445 -20.17 -5.42 -15.94
CA MET A 445 -19.70 -5.05 -17.28
C MET A 445 -18.35 -4.31 -17.27
N PRO A 446 -18.13 -3.28 -16.41
CA PRO A 446 -16.79 -2.71 -16.20
C PRO A 446 -15.71 -3.74 -15.82
N MET A 447 -16.05 -4.70 -14.96
CA MET A 447 -15.10 -5.71 -14.48
C MET A 447 -14.72 -6.69 -15.59
N THR A 448 -15.70 -7.18 -16.37
CA THR A 448 -15.42 -8.10 -17.48
C THR A 448 -14.58 -7.45 -18.57
N LYS A 449 -14.83 -6.17 -18.92
CA LYS A 449 -13.96 -5.41 -19.84
C LYS A 449 -12.51 -5.36 -19.35
N SER A 450 -12.31 -5.18 -18.04
CA SER A 450 -10.98 -5.11 -17.43
C SER A 450 -10.25 -6.46 -17.47
N VAL A 451 -10.95 -7.54 -17.16
CA VAL A 451 -10.42 -8.92 -17.29
C VAL A 451 -10.07 -9.23 -18.74
N ALA A 452 -10.97 -8.93 -19.69
CA ALA A 452 -10.72 -9.14 -21.11
C ALA A 452 -9.47 -8.37 -21.59
N ALA A 453 -9.31 -7.12 -21.15
CA ALA A 453 -8.14 -6.31 -21.47
C ALA A 453 -6.84 -6.90 -20.90
N ALA A 454 -6.83 -7.32 -19.63
CA ALA A 454 -5.65 -7.91 -19.00
C ALA A 454 -5.28 -9.26 -19.62
N THR A 455 -6.27 -10.13 -19.87
CA THR A 455 -6.06 -11.44 -20.50
C THR A 455 -5.58 -11.28 -21.94
N GLY A 456 -6.20 -10.40 -22.74
CA GLY A 456 -5.77 -10.12 -24.10
C GLY A 456 -4.32 -9.63 -24.14
N LEU A 457 -3.99 -8.64 -23.31
CA LEU A 457 -2.64 -8.10 -23.23
C LEU A 457 -1.62 -9.14 -22.72
N GLY A 458 -1.99 -9.94 -21.72
CA GLY A 458 -1.14 -11.01 -21.21
C GLY A 458 -0.87 -12.12 -22.22
N LEU A 459 -1.89 -12.55 -22.97
CA LEU A 459 -1.75 -13.53 -24.06
C LEU A 459 -0.91 -12.97 -25.21
N SER A 460 -1.11 -11.71 -25.60
CA SER A 460 -0.28 -11.07 -26.63
C SER A 460 1.18 -10.94 -26.20
N ALA A 461 1.43 -10.55 -24.95
CA ALA A 461 2.78 -10.47 -24.40
C ALA A 461 3.43 -11.86 -24.26
N PHE A 462 2.65 -12.86 -23.85
CA PHE A 462 3.08 -14.26 -23.83
C PHE A 462 3.46 -14.74 -25.24
N ALA A 463 2.66 -14.45 -26.26
CA ALA A 463 2.97 -14.83 -27.64
C ALA A 463 4.24 -14.12 -28.14
N LEU A 464 4.37 -12.81 -27.88
CA LEU A 464 5.53 -12.02 -28.30
C LEU A 464 6.84 -12.54 -27.71
N ARG A 465 6.84 -13.05 -26.47
CA ARG A 465 8.05 -13.57 -25.83
C ARG A 465 8.67 -14.77 -26.56
N HIS A 466 7.86 -15.51 -27.32
CA HIS A 466 8.32 -16.63 -28.15
C HIS A 466 8.90 -16.16 -29.49
N LEU A 467 8.57 -14.94 -29.91
CA LEU A 467 9.05 -14.31 -31.14
C LEU A 467 10.29 -13.44 -30.90
N VAL A 468 10.44 -12.86 -29.71
CA VAL A 468 11.48 -11.89 -29.38
C VAL A 468 12.26 -12.32 -28.14
N HIS A 469 13.59 -12.41 -28.26
CA HIS A 469 14.47 -12.69 -27.13
C HIS A 469 14.71 -11.45 -26.27
N ILE A 470 13.93 -11.28 -25.20
CA ILE A 470 14.07 -10.18 -24.26
C ILE A 470 15.02 -10.58 -23.13
N LYS A 471 16.24 -10.03 -23.11
CA LYS A 471 17.28 -10.31 -22.10
C LYS A 471 17.77 -9.07 -21.33
N SER A 472 17.24 -7.88 -21.59
CA SER A 472 17.69 -6.64 -20.96
C SER A 472 16.53 -5.77 -20.48
N TRP A 473 16.81 -4.89 -19.50
CA TRP A 473 15.89 -3.85 -19.07
C TRP A 473 15.46 -2.93 -20.21
N THR A 474 16.38 -2.62 -21.14
CA THR A 474 16.08 -1.83 -22.33
C THR A 474 15.08 -2.54 -23.25
N GLY A 475 15.26 -3.84 -23.48
CA GLY A 475 14.33 -4.65 -24.26
C GLY A 475 12.95 -4.74 -23.61
N LEU A 476 12.89 -4.98 -22.29
CA LEU A 476 11.63 -4.94 -21.54
C LEU A 476 10.94 -3.60 -21.68
N PHE A 477 11.67 -2.48 -21.52
CA PHE A 477 11.09 -1.14 -21.61
C PHE A 477 10.54 -0.83 -23.01
N LEU A 478 11.25 -1.20 -24.07
CA LEU A 478 10.82 -1.02 -25.45
C LEU A 478 9.55 -1.82 -25.76
N VAL A 479 9.52 -3.10 -25.38
CA VAL A 479 8.35 -3.96 -25.56
C VAL A 479 7.16 -3.43 -24.76
N SER A 480 7.38 -3.03 -23.51
CA SER A 480 6.32 -2.45 -22.66
C SER A 480 5.76 -1.16 -23.26
N SER A 481 6.62 -0.31 -23.82
CA SER A 481 6.23 0.93 -24.48
C SER A 481 5.41 0.67 -25.74
N LEU A 482 5.79 -0.33 -26.55
CA LEU A 482 5.02 -0.76 -27.72
C LEU A 482 3.62 -1.24 -27.31
N PHE A 483 3.54 -2.10 -26.29
CA PHE A 483 2.25 -2.54 -25.74
C PHE A 483 1.41 -1.37 -25.26
N PHE A 484 2.01 -0.38 -24.59
CA PHE A 484 1.29 0.81 -24.12
C PHE A 484 0.72 1.63 -25.29
N ILE A 485 1.52 1.87 -26.33
CA ILE A 485 1.13 2.60 -27.54
C ILE A 485 -0.05 1.92 -28.25
N ILE A 486 -0.10 0.58 -28.25
CA ILE A 486 -1.22 -0.18 -28.84
C ILE A 486 -2.43 -0.23 -27.89
N TYR A 487 -2.18 -0.36 -26.59
CA TYR A 487 -3.21 -0.51 -25.57
C TYR A 487 -4.10 0.73 -25.45
N VAL A 488 -3.52 1.93 -25.48
CA VAL A 488 -4.27 3.18 -25.34
C VAL A 488 -5.34 3.36 -26.43
N PRO A 489 -5.02 3.21 -27.74
CA PRO A 489 -6.03 3.19 -28.80
C PRO A 489 -7.07 2.08 -28.64
N VAL A 490 -6.66 0.85 -28.31
CA VAL A 490 -7.60 -0.27 -28.09
C VAL A 490 -8.61 0.07 -27.01
N VAL A 491 -8.15 0.59 -25.87
CA VAL A 491 -9.02 1.05 -24.79
C VAL A 491 -9.94 2.16 -25.28
N TRP A 492 -9.39 3.17 -25.94
CA TRP A 492 -10.13 4.35 -26.36
C TRP A 492 -11.23 4.02 -27.38
N TYR A 493 -10.94 3.20 -28.38
CA TYR A 493 -11.87 2.92 -29.47
C TYR A 493 -12.79 1.72 -29.20
N LEU A 494 -12.29 0.65 -28.58
CA LEU A 494 -13.03 -0.60 -28.41
C LEU A 494 -13.68 -0.75 -27.04
N LEU A 495 -13.01 -0.33 -25.97
CA LEU A 495 -13.48 -0.60 -24.60
C LEU A 495 -14.26 0.56 -23.96
N THR A 496 -14.07 1.79 -24.44
CA THR A 496 -14.62 3.00 -23.83
C THR A 496 -15.88 3.51 -24.55
N ASN A 497 -16.95 3.72 -23.81
CA ASN A 497 -18.22 4.27 -24.30
C ASN A 497 -18.19 5.82 -24.37
N SER A 498 -19.15 6.45 -25.03
CA SER A 498 -19.24 7.92 -25.17
C SER A 498 -19.26 8.67 -23.83
N ASP A 499 -19.99 8.14 -22.82
CA ASP A 499 -20.06 8.75 -21.49
C ASP A 499 -18.74 8.67 -20.71
N GLU A 500 -18.00 7.58 -20.91
CA GLU A 500 -16.67 7.37 -20.30
C GLU A 500 -15.65 8.30 -20.97
N LYS A 501 -15.70 8.45 -22.31
CA LYS A 501 -14.90 9.44 -23.05
C LYS A 501 -15.15 10.86 -22.57
N ASN A 502 -16.43 11.24 -22.43
CA ASN A 502 -16.81 12.58 -21.96
C ASN A 502 -16.35 12.84 -20.53
N PHE A 503 -16.38 11.82 -19.66
CA PHE A 503 -15.85 11.91 -18.30
C PHE A 503 -14.33 12.06 -18.25
N LEU A 504 -13.58 11.34 -19.09
CA LEU A 504 -12.13 11.58 -19.21
C LEU A 504 -11.83 12.98 -19.73
N LEU A 505 -12.56 13.43 -20.75
CA LEU A 505 -12.37 14.76 -21.34
C LEU A 505 -12.74 15.88 -20.37
N SER A 506 -13.67 15.66 -19.43
CA SER A 506 -14.00 16.65 -18.39
C SER A 506 -12.95 16.74 -17.29
N MET A 507 -12.10 15.72 -17.13
CA MET A 507 -10.96 15.73 -16.20
C MET A 507 -9.70 16.37 -16.81
N VAL A 508 -9.62 16.51 -18.14
CA VAL A 508 -8.49 17.17 -18.81
C VAL A 508 -8.62 18.70 -18.64
N PRO A 509 -7.57 19.39 -18.14
CA PRO A 509 -7.60 20.85 -18.02
C PRO A 509 -7.93 21.54 -19.35
N GLU A 510 -8.76 22.60 -19.30
CA GLU A 510 -9.21 23.35 -20.50
C GLU A 510 -8.08 23.76 -21.45
N LYS A 511 -6.88 24.04 -20.92
CA LYS A 511 -5.69 24.39 -21.71
C LYS A 511 -5.23 23.26 -22.63
N MET A 512 -5.31 22.01 -22.21
CA MET A 512 -5.00 20.84 -23.05
C MET A 512 -6.15 20.49 -24.01
N ARG A 513 -7.40 20.76 -23.61
CA ARG A 513 -8.58 20.58 -24.48
C ARG A 513 -8.49 21.44 -25.74
N LYS A 514 -8.06 22.70 -25.60
CA LYS A 514 -7.84 23.65 -26.73
C LYS A 514 -6.74 23.20 -27.71
N LEU A 515 -5.72 22.48 -27.23
CA LEU A 515 -4.67 21.89 -28.09
C LEU A 515 -5.20 20.70 -28.90
N SER A 516 -6.02 19.84 -28.30
CA SER A 516 -6.59 18.67 -29.00
C SER A 516 -7.59 19.05 -30.10
N THR A 517 -8.35 20.13 -29.91
CA THR A 517 -9.26 20.67 -30.94
C THR A 517 -8.50 21.31 -32.11
N LYS A 518 -7.27 21.81 -31.89
CA LYS A 518 -6.40 22.34 -32.95
C LYS A 518 -5.71 21.27 -33.79
N LEU A 519 -5.64 20.02 -33.29
CA LEU A 519 -5.09 18.87 -34.01
C LEU A 519 -6.17 18.05 -34.75
N ARG A 520 -7.45 18.37 -34.52
CA ARG A 520 -8.61 17.75 -35.17
C ARG A 520 -9.27 18.63 -36.25
N GLY A 521 -8.85 19.89 -36.38
CA GLY A 521 -9.14 20.75 -37.53
C GLY A 521 -7.88 20.87 -38.36
#